data_AF-V5H1R3-F1
#
_entry.id   AF-V5H1R3-F1
#
_cell.length_a   1.000
_cell.length_b   1.000
_cell.length_c   1.000
_cell.angle_alpha   90.00
_cell.angle_beta   90.00
_cell.angle_gamma   90.00
#
_symmetry.space_group_name_H-M   'P 1'
#
loop_
_entity.id
_entity.type
_entity.pdbx_description
1 polymer ?
#
loop_
_entity_poly.entity_id
_entity_poly.type
_entity_poly.pdbx_seq_one_letter_code
_entity_poly.pdbx_strand_id
1 'polypeptide(L)'
;MDLKLTSKNDSYKTDLSKIRDRIRQNGTLETIEWITIKSPRTDKKVALALNIAFEPNNNKTAPDGSLYVFGFSAVNLLGEIHHPYFFSIADRDVGVANSGQRLPKINGSYTSLGYPHTLPIITEANLIDSIENLAKYRGEVNQLVNVKMGLARLIIALSEAIRFCEVKEGVNSVLAAKDNTYTPNSTLIHNWGGHKICNS
;
A
#
# COMPACT_ATOMS: atom_id res chain seq x y z
N MET A 1 -5.62 3.25 -10.88
CA MET A 1 -6.59 4.04 -10.07
C MET A 1 -5.83 4.97 -9.16
N ASP A 2 -6.48 5.98 -8.56
CA ASP A 2 -5.82 6.95 -7.68
C ASP A 2 -6.33 6.86 -6.24
N LEU A 3 -5.44 7.10 -5.29
CA LEU A 3 -5.74 7.33 -3.88
C LEU A 3 -5.19 8.69 -3.46
N LYS A 4 -6.06 9.64 -3.13
CA LYS A 4 -5.66 10.94 -2.60
C LYS A 4 -5.51 10.90 -1.07
N LEU A 5 -4.33 11.20 -0.57
CA LEU A 5 -4.07 11.41 0.86
C LEU A 5 -4.51 12.82 1.27
N THR A 6 -5.82 13.05 1.29
CA THR A 6 -6.44 14.25 1.83
C THR A 6 -7.87 13.96 2.28
N SER A 7 -8.26 14.56 3.40
CA SER A 7 -9.63 14.53 3.91
C SER A 7 -10.55 15.53 3.20
N LYS A 8 -10.01 16.46 2.40
CA LYS A 8 -10.80 17.49 1.71
C LYS A 8 -11.85 16.83 0.81
N ASN A 9 -13.12 17.23 1.01
CA ASN A 9 -14.28 16.67 0.31
C ASN A 9 -14.37 15.14 0.39
N ASP A 10 -13.94 14.55 1.51
CA ASP A 10 -13.89 13.10 1.72
C ASP A 10 -13.14 12.32 0.63
N SER A 11 -12.15 12.96 -0.02
CA SER A 11 -11.45 12.39 -1.19
C SER A 11 -10.81 11.05 -0.88
N TYR A 12 -10.09 10.94 0.24
CA TYR A 12 -9.44 9.69 0.65
C TYR A 12 -10.44 8.53 0.81
N LYS A 13 -11.53 8.75 1.54
CA LYS A 13 -12.58 7.74 1.76
C LYS A 13 -13.28 7.36 0.45
N THR A 14 -13.60 8.36 -0.36
CA THR A 14 -14.27 8.17 -1.66
C THR A 14 -13.40 7.34 -2.61
N ASP A 15 -12.10 7.65 -2.70
CA ASP A 15 -11.17 6.90 -3.53
C ASP A 15 -11.02 5.45 -3.03
N LEU A 16 -10.97 5.21 -1.71
CA LEU A 16 -10.99 3.85 -1.14
C LEU A 16 -12.27 3.07 -1.45
N SER A 17 -13.44 3.70 -1.39
CA SER A 17 -14.71 3.03 -1.74
C SER A 17 -14.70 2.60 -3.21
N LYS A 18 -14.22 3.45 -4.13
CA LYS A 18 -14.06 3.08 -5.54
C LYS A 18 -13.10 1.91 -5.74
N ILE A 19 -11.98 1.89 -5.03
CA ILE A 19 -11.02 0.77 -5.09
C ILE A 19 -11.68 -0.52 -4.59
N ARG A 20 -12.45 -0.47 -3.49
CA ARG A 20 -13.22 -1.61 -2.97
C ARG A 20 -14.25 -2.12 -3.96
N ASP A 21 -14.98 -1.23 -4.62
CA ASP A 21 -15.95 -1.62 -5.65
C ASP A 21 -15.26 -2.30 -6.82
N ARG A 22 -14.08 -1.81 -7.24
CA ARG A 22 -13.26 -2.47 -8.25
C ARG A 22 -12.80 -3.86 -7.82
N ILE A 23 -12.38 -4.03 -6.56
CA ILE A 23 -12.01 -5.34 -6.00
C ILE A 23 -13.21 -6.30 -6.04
N ARG A 24 -14.39 -5.85 -5.59
CA ARG A 24 -15.63 -6.66 -5.62
C ARG A 24 -15.97 -7.09 -7.06
N GLN A 25 -15.82 -6.19 -8.03
CA GLN A 25 -16.06 -6.49 -9.44
C GLN A 25 -15.04 -7.47 -10.03
N ASN A 26 -13.79 -7.47 -9.54
CA ASN A 26 -12.74 -8.37 -10.01
C ASN A 26 -12.94 -9.82 -9.50
N GLY A 27 -13.67 -10.02 -8.41
CA GLY A 27 -13.91 -11.35 -7.85
C GLY A 27 -12.61 -12.01 -7.37
N THR A 28 -12.46 -13.32 -7.55
CA THR A 28 -11.33 -14.10 -7.02
C THR A 28 -10.10 -14.14 -7.94
N LEU A 29 -10.12 -13.41 -9.06
CA LEU A 29 -9.02 -13.39 -10.02
C LEU A 29 -7.82 -12.64 -9.45
N GLU A 30 -6.64 -13.26 -9.52
CA GLU A 30 -5.38 -12.60 -9.15
C GLU A 30 -5.00 -11.58 -10.23
N THR A 31 -5.36 -10.33 -9.97
CA THR A 31 -5.11 -9.20 -10.87
C THR A 31 -4.28 -8.18 -10.12
N ILE A 32 -3.10 -7.85 -10.64
CA ILE A 32 -2.27 -6.78 -10.09
C ILE A 32 -2.66 -5.45 -10.75
N GLU A 33 -3.12 -4.50 -9.95
CA GLU A 33 -3.40 -3.14 -10.39
C GLU A 33 -2.48 -2.13 -9.69
N TRP A 34 -2.03 -1.14 -10.45
CA TRP A 34 -1.28 -0.01 -9.91
C TRP A 34 -2.23 1.05 -9.34
N ILE A 35 -2.08 1.32 -8.04
CA ILE A 35 -2.81 2.36 -7.33
C ILE A 35 -1.86 3.54 -7.07
N THR A 36 -2.08 4.66 -7.77
CA THR A 36 -1.29 5.88 -7.63
C THR A 36 -1.70 6.63 -6.39
N ILE A 37 -0.80 6.71 -5.42
CA ILE A 37 -0.93 7.50 -4.20
C ILE A 37 -0.41 8.92 -4.47
N LYS A 38 -1.26 9.91 -4.16
CA LYS A 38 -0.95 11.34 -4.34
C LYS A 38 -1.38 12.14 -3.12
N SER A 39 -0.66 13.22 -2.83
CA SER A 39 -1.02 14.19 -1.79
C SER A 39 -0.99 15.59 -2.37
N PRO A 40 -1.89 16.51 -1.97
CA PRO A 40 -1.80 17.92 -2.37
C PRO A 40 -0.59 18.65 -1.75
N ARG A 41 0.15 18.01 -0.84
CA ARG A 41 1.28 18.59 -0.10
C ARG A 41 2.64 18.33 -0.73
N THR A 42 2.72 17.53 -1.79
CA THR A 42 3.95 17.24 -2.54
C THR A 42 3.61 17.06 -4.02
N ASP A 43 4.56 17.39 -4.91
CA ASP A 43 4.43 17.16 -6.35
C ASP A 43 4.71 15.70 -6.74
N LYS A 44 5.33 14.94 -5.83
CA LYS A 44 5.69 13.54 -6.04
C LYS A 44 4.49 12.62 -5.93
N LYS A 45 4.58 11.51 -6.66
CA LYS A 45 3.59 10.46 -6.74
C LYS A 45 4.29 9.11 -6.73
N VAL A 46 3.66 8.14 -6.09
CA VAL A 46 4.12 6.76 -6.06
C VAL A 46 2.93 5.86 -6.35
N ALA A 47 3.12 4.80 -7.11
CA ALA A 47 2.11 3.77 -7.30
C ALA A 47 2.49 2.53 -6.50
N LEU A 48 1.51 1.90 -5.86
CA LEU A 48 1.64 0.59 -5.25
C LEU A 48 0.97 -0.46 -6.13
N ALA A 49 1.66 -1.58 -6.38
CA ALA A 49 1.12 -2.73 -7.10
C ALA A 49 0.30 -3.57 -6.12
N LEU A 50 -1.02 -3.54 -6.24
CA LEU A 50 -1.97 -4.21 -5.35
C LEU A 50 -2.61 -5.40 -6.07
N ASN A 51 -2.64 -6.58 -5.43
CA ASN A 51 -3.51 -7.67 -5.88
C ASN A 51 -4.95 -7.37 -5.50
N ILE A 52 -5.81 -7.13 -6.49
CA ILE A 52 -7.22 -6.78 -6.28
C ILE A 52 -8.15 -8.00 -6.29
N ALA A 53 -7.64 -9.22 -6.10
CA ALA A 53 -8.48 -10.37 -5.77
C ALA A 53 -9.31 -10.07 -4.51
N PHE A 54 -10.61 -10.35 -4.52
CA PHE A 54 -11.56 -10.10 -3.44
C PHE A 54 -11.44 -11.11 -2.28
N GLU A 55 -11.10 -12.36 -2.59
CA GLU A 55 -10.86 -13.42 -1.60
C GLU A 55 -9.59 -14.20 -1.98
N PRO A 56 -8.83 -14.72 -1.00
CA PRO A 56 -7.76 -15.67 -1.26
C PRO A 56 -8.36 -16.89 -1.94
N ASN A 57 -7.77 -17.28 -3.06
CA ASN A 57 -8.12 -18.55 -3.67
C ASN A 57 -7.63 -19.67 -2.75
N ASN A 58 -8.54 -20.44 -2.14
CA ASN A 58 -8.20 -21.55 -1.22
C ASN A 58 -7.32 -22.63 -1.87
N ASN A 59 -7.20 -22.63 -3.20
CA ASN A 59 -6.30 -23.52 -3.95
C ASN A 59 -4.89 -22.94 -4.13
N LYS A 60 -4.61 -21.75 -3.59
CA LYS A 60 -3.32 -21.07 -3.67
C LYS A 60 -2.80 -20.72 -2.28
N THR A 61 -1.53 -20.98 -2.01
CA THR A 61 -0.89 -20.64 -0.74
C THR A 61 -0.52 -19.16 -0.66
N ALA A 62 -0.49 -18.59 0.55
CA ALA A 62 0.11 -17.25 0.76
C ALA A 62 1.53 -17.22 0.15
N PRO A 63 1.93 -16.15 -0.57
CA PRO A 63 1.34 -14.80 -0.61
C PRO A 63 0.34 -14.53 -1.75
N ASP A 64 -0.46 -15.51 -2.19
CA ASP A 64 -1.57 -15.31 -3.17
C ASP A 64 -2.76 -14.64 -2.51
N GLY A 65 -2.51 -14.00 -1.36
CA GLY A 65 -3.47 -13.31 -0.58
C GLY A 65 -4.05 -12.16 -1.39
N SER A 66 -5.37 -12.14 -1.42
CA SER A 66 -6.18 -10.98 -1.69
C SER A 66 -5.57 -9.72 -1.02
N LEU A 67 -5.51 -8.62 -1.76
CA LEU A 67 -5.19 -7.28 -1.26
C LEU A 67 -3.76 -7.06 -0.77
N TYR A 68 -2.81 -7.94 -1.03
CA TYR A 68 -1.41 -7.65 -0.71
C TYR A 68 -0.76 -6.73 -1.73
N VAL A 69 0.17 -5.90 -1.25
CA VAL A 69 1.04 -5.09 -2.10
C VAL A 69 2.26 -5.92 -2.50
N PHE A 70 2.63 -5.86 -3.78
CA PHE A 70 3.75 -6.61 -4.38
C PHE A 70 4.99 -5.74 -4.59
N GLY A 71 4.82 -4.43 -4.58
CA GLY A 71 5.88 -3.50 -4.90
C GLY A 71 5.37 -2.09 -5.08
N PHE A 72 6.26 -1.23 -5.56
CA PHE A 72 5.97 0.16 -5.80
C PHE A 72 6.72 0.68 -7.03
N SER A 73 6.34 1.84 -7.51
CA SER A 73 7.04 2.54 -8.58
C SER A 73 6.87 4.05 -8.42
N ALA A 74 7.89 4.81 -8.79
CA ALA A 74 7.71 6.25 -8.96
C ALA A 74 6.76 6.49 -10.15
N VAL A 75 5.95 7.55 -10.07
CA VAL A 75 5.07 7.95 -11.18
C VAL A 75 5.60 9.24 -11.78
N ASN A 76 5.82 9.25 -13.10
CA ASN A 76 6.33 10.42 -13.79
C ASN A 76 5.24 11.52 -13.93
N LEU A 77 5.60 12.67 -14.51
CA LEU A 77 4.66 13.79 -14.68
C LEU A 77 3.49 13.46 -15.62
N LEU A 78 3.66 12.49 -16.52
CA LEU A 78 2.63 12.00 -17.44
C LEU A 78 1.70 10.96 -16.79
N GLY A 79 1.97 10.54 -15.55
CA GLY A 79 1.17 9.54 -14.85
C GLY A 79 1.60 8.09 -15.10
N GLU A 80 2.76 7.88 -15.72
CA GLU A 80 3.25 6.55 -16.08
C GLU A 80 4.13 5.94 -14.99
N ILE A 81 4.05 4.62 -14.87
CA ILE A 81 4.88 3.79 -13.98
C ILE A 81 6.34 3.86 -14.44
N HIS A 82 7.23 4.27 -13.56
CA HIS A 82 8.65 4.46 -13.84
C HIS A 82 9.52 3.73 -12.82
N HIS A 83 10.35 2.80 -13.30
CA HIS A 83 11.21 1.91 -12.49
C HIS A 83 10.43 1.17 -11.39
N PRO A 84 9.67 0.12 -11.72
CA PRO A 84 8.98 -0.67 -10.71
C PRO A 84 9.98 -1.48 -9.88
N TYR A 85 9.75 -1.49 -8.57
CA TYR A 85 10.49 -2.28 -7.58
C TYR A 85 9.53 -3.26 -6.90
N PHE A 86 9.87 -4.54 -6.90
CA PHE A 86 9.03 -5.59 -6.34
C PHE A 86 9.67 -6.25 -5.12
N PHE A 87 8.82 -6.72 -4.21
CA PHE A 87 9.25 -7.57 -3.13
C PHE A 87 9.94 -8.83 -3.65
N SER A 88 10.97 -9.26 -2.92
CA SER A 88 11.61 -10.57 -3.06
C SER A 88 10.72 -11.62 -2.41
N ILE A 89 9.72 -12.05 -3.18
CA ILE A 89 8.86 -13.18 -2.85
C ILE A 89 9.42 -14.38 -3.62
N ALA A 90 9.74 -15.48 -2.93
CA ALA A 90 10.24 -16.68 -3.58
C ALA A 90 9.22 -17.19 -4.62
N ASP A 91 9.73 -17.60 -5.78
CA ASP A 91 9.00 -18.37 -6.81
C ASP A 91 7.75 -17.71 -7.40
N ARG A 92 7.80 -16.41 -7.73
CA ARG A 92 6.70 -15.77 -8.46
C ARG A 92 7.05 -14.96 -9.70
N ASP A 93 6.58 -15.51 -10.80
CA ASP A 93 6.09 -14.80 -11.99
C ASP A 93 4.62 -14.38 -11.78
N VAL A 94 4.32 -13.57 -10.75
CA VAL A 94 3.02 -12.86 -10.79
C VAL A 94 3.11 -11.94 -11.99
N GLY A 95 2.12 -11.96 -12.88
CA GLY A 95 2.08 -11.28 -14.19
C GLY A 95 2.34 -9.77 -14.23
N VAL A 96 2.96 -9.19 -13.21
CA VAL A 96 3.75 -7.97 -13.31
C VAL A 96 4.96 -8.28 -14.17
N ALA A 97 4.99 -7.67 -15.36
CA ALA A 97 6.05 -7.81 -16.34
C ALA A 97 7.44 -7.91 -15.68
N ASN A 98 8.26 -8.85 -16.16
CA ASN A 98 9.63 -9.15 -15.73
C ASN A 98 10.63 -7.96 -15.80
N SER A 99 10.14 -6.73 -15.99
CA SER A 99 10.89 -5.50 -16.19
C SER A 99 11.11 -4.66 -14.93
N GLY A 100 10.84 -5.19 -13.72
CA GLY A 100 11.07 -4.49 -12.46
C GLY A 100 12.19 -5.09 -11.61
N GLN A 101 12.82 -4.27 -10.79
CA GLN A 101 13.94 -4.67 -9.92
C GLN A 101 13.42 -5.29 -8.61
N ARG A 102 14.04 -6.38 -8.16
CA ARG A 102 13.71 -6.99 -6.87
C ARG A 102 14.41 -6.26 -5.72
N LEU A 103 13.66 -5.94 -4.67
CA LEU A 103 14.18 -5.36 -3.43
C LEU A 103 14.92 -6.44 -2.63
N PRO A 104 16.21 -6.28 -2.30
CA PRO A 104 17.00 -7.33 -1.67
C PRO A 104 16.48 -7.62 -0.25
N LYS A 105 16.09 -8.89 0.01
CA LYS A 105 15.65 -9.38 1.33
C LYS A 105 14.41 -8.67 1.93
N ILE A 106 13.58 -8.03 1.09
CA ILE A 106 12.30 -7.42 1.52
C ILE A 106 11.17 -8.19 0.86
N ASN A 107 10.32 -8.84 1.65
CA ASN A 107 9.24 -9.70 1.18
C ASN A 107 7.83 -9.12 1.37
N GLY A 108 7.73 -7.87 1.84
CA GLY A 108 6.46 -7.16 2.06
C GLY A 108 5.83 -7.39 3.44
N SER A 109 6.33 -8.33 4.25
CA SER A 109 5.92 -8.47 5.65
C SER A 109 6.36 -7.26 6.49
N TYR A 110 5.57 -6.88 7.50
CA TYR A 110 5.95 -5.82 8.44
C TYR A 110 7.31 -6.09 9.10
N THR A 111 7.62 -7.34 9.44
CA THR A 111 8.95 -7.76 9.91
C THR A 111 10.07 -7.36 8.93
N SER A 112 9.93 -7.67 7.63
CA SER A 112 10.93 -7.31 6.61
C SER A 112 11.04 -5.80 6.37
N LEU A 113 9.96 -5.07 6.64
CA LEU A 113 9.87 -3.62 6.58
C LEU A 113 10.37 -2.92 7.86
N GLY A 114 10.93 -3.66 8.82
CA GLY A 114 11.52 -3.11 10.04
C GLY A 114 10.56 -2.97 11.22
N TYR A 115 9.39 -3.60 11.15
CA TYR A 115 8.31 -3.56 12.14
C TYR A 115 7.97 -4.97 12.66
N PRO A 116 8.91 -5.67 13.35
CA PRO A 116 8.72 -7.05 13.79
C PRO A 116 7.75 -7.22 14.97
N HIS A 117 7.53 -6.15 15.75
CA HIS A 117 6.76 -6.20 17.01
C HIS A 117 5.60 -5.21 17.05
N THR A 118 5.79 -4.03 16.45
CA THR A 118 4.81 -2.94 16.45
C THR A 118 4.69 -2.36 15.04
N LEU A 119 3.51 -1.84 14.70
CA LEU A 119 3.28 -1.15 13.43
C LEU A 119 3.72 0.32 13.52
N PRO A 120 4.09 0.95 12.39
CA PRO A 120 4.43 2.36 12.40
C PRO A 120 3.23 3.22 12.83
N ILE A 121 3.53 4.24 13.61
CA ILE A 121 2.63 5.38 13.80
C ILE A 121 2.40 6.07 12.44
N ILE A 122 1.18 6.52 12.20
CA ILE A 122 0.75 7.26 11.01
C ILE A 122 0.47 8.72 11.39
N THR A 123 1.02 9.64 10.61
CA THR A 123 0.74 11.09 10.65
C THR A 123 0.70 11.62 9.22
N GLU A 124 0.09 12.78 8.98
CA GLU A 124 0.08 13.37 7.63
C GLU A 124 1.52 13.58 7.11
N ALA A 125 2.40 14.13 7.96
CA ALA A 125 3.79 14.40 7.62
C ALA A 125 4.53 13.13 7.19
N ASN A 126 4.39 12.03 7.95
CA ASN A 126 5.13 10.82 7.64
C ASN A 126 4.60 10.08 6.42
N LEU A 127 3.33 10.26 6.05
CA LEU A 127 2.77 9.77 4.79
C LEU A 127 3.33 10.54 3.60
N ILE A 128 3.49 11.87 3.72
CA ILE A 128 4.12 12.71 2.69
C ILE A 128 5.59 12.30 2.52
N ASP A 129 6.35 12.18 3.62
CA ASP A 129 7.74 11.71 3.58
C ASP A 129 7.85 10.33 2.93
N SER A 130 6.87 9.46 3.15
CA SER A 130 6.83 8.14 2.53
C SER A 130 6.70 8.23 1.00
N ILE A 131 5.81 9.09 0.49
CA ILE A 131 5.68 9.33 -0.96
C ILE A 131 7.01 9.85 -1.52
N GLU A 132 7.63 10.82 -0.87
CA GLU A 132 8.87 11.42 -1.35
C GLU A 132 10.04 10.42 -1.37
N ASN A 133 10.20 9.66 -0.29
CA ASN A 133 11.29 8.68 -0.17
C ASN A 133 11.16 7.59 -1.23
N LEU A 134 9.96 7.07 -1.47
CA LEU A 134 9.74 6.06 -2.50
C LEU A 134 9.91 6.65 -3.91
N ALA A 135 9.40 7.85 -4.19
CA ALA A 135 9.56 8.49 -5.50
C ALA A 135 11.02 8.82 -5.84
N LYS A 136 11.86 9.05 -4.82
CA LYS A 136 13.31 9.34 -4.95
C LYS A 136 14.19 8.08 -4.89
N TYR A 137 13.62 6.89 -4.69
CA TYR A 137 14.40 5.65 -4.65
C TYR A 137 15.02 5.34 -6.01
N ARG A 138 16.31 4.99 -6.01
CA ARG A 138 17.10 4.69 -7.21
C ARG A 138 17.81 3.32 -7.15
N GLY A 139 17.34 2.42 -6.28
CA GLY A 139 17.97 1.11 -6.10
C GLY A 139 19.10 1.10 -5.06
N GLU A 140 19.42 2.25 -4.45
CA GLU A 140 20.57 2.41 -3.55
C GLU A 140 20.34 1.79 -2.17
N VAL A 141 21.35 1.07 -1.65
CA VAL A 141 21.25 0.34 -0.37
C VAL A 141 21.04 1.29 0.81
N ASN A 142 21.69 2.46 0.82
CA ASN A 142 21.55 3.46 1.87
C ASN A 142 20.14 4.07 1.97
N GLN A 143 19.34 3.98 0.91
CA GLN A 143 17.94 4.47 0.89
C GLN A 143 16.96 3.44 1.48
N LEU A 144 17.36 2.17 1.65
CA LEU A 144 16.46 1.07 1.99
C LEU A 144 15.73 1.25 3.32
N VAL A 145 16.33 1.92 4.32
CA VAL A 145 15.66 2.19 5.60
C VAL A 145 14.42 3.06 5.39
N ASN A 146 14.57 4.16 4.64
CA ASN A 146 13.45 5.07 4.34
C ASN A 146 12.41 4.43 3.43
N VAL A 147 12.84 3.60 2.48
CA VAL A 147 11.93 2.82 1.62
C VAL A 147 11.09 1.85 2.43
N LYS A 148 11.71 1.11 3.36
CA LYS A 148 11.00 0.18 4.25
C LYS A 148 9.94 0.88 5.11
N MET A 149 10.33 1.98 5.76
CA MET A 149 9.42 2.80 6.56
C MET A 149 8.27 3.37 5.73
N GLY A 150 8.59 3.88 4.53
CA GLY A 150 7.60 4.45 3.64
C GLY A 150 6.60 3.43 3.11
N LEU A 151 7.08 2.24 2.73
CA LEU A 151 6.24 1.13 2.30
C LEU A 151 5.29 0.68 3.41
N ALA A 152 5.77 0.51 4.64
CA ALA A 152 4.91 0.08 5.75
C ALA A 152 3.74 1.05 5.95
N ARG A 153 4.01 2.36 5.97
CA ARG A 153 2.98 3.40 6.16
C ARG A 153 1.99 3.47 5.01
N LEU A 154 2.46 3.38 3.76
CA LEU A 154 1.58 3.44 2.58
C LEU A 154 0.80 2.15 2.37
N ILE A 155 1.33 0.98 2.76
CA ILE A 155 0.58 -0.28 2.84
C ILE A 155 -0.58 -0.13 3.84
N ILE A 156 -0.34 0.48 5.01
CA ILE A 156 -1.41 0.77 5.98
C ILE A 156 -2.45 1.72 5.38
N ALA A 157 -2.00 2.81 4.75
CA ALA A 157 -2.89 3.82 4.16
C ALA A 157 -3.71 3.32 2.96
N LEU A 158 -3.30 2.24 2.30
CA LEU A 158 -3.99 1.64 1.16
C LEU A 158 -4.56 0.25 1.51
N SER A 159 -3.70 -0.75 1.57
CA SER A 159 -4.08 -2.17 1.72
C SER A 159 -4.84 -2.42 3.01
N GLU A 160 -4.31 -1.99 4.16
CA GLU A 160 -5.00 -2.22 5.43
C GLU A 160 -6.26 -1.37 5.57
N ALA A 161 -6.24 -0.14 5.04
CA ALA A 161 -7.44 0.70 4.99
C ALA A 161 -8.55 0.07 4.13
N ILE A 162 -8.23 -0.63 3.03
CA ILE A 162 -9.22 -1.39 2.24
C ILE A 162 -9.84 -2.49 3.10
N ARG A 163 -9.02 -3.23 3.83
CA ARG A 163 -9.41 -4.39 4.67
C ARG A 163 -10.22 -3.99 5.90
N PHE A 164 -9.86 -2.89 6.55
CA PHE A 164 -10.37 -2.52 7.87
C PHE A 164 -10.93 -1.10 7.93
N CYS A 165 -12.18 -0.98 8.38
CA CYS A 165 -12.81 0.33 8.54
C CYS A 165 -12.12 1.18 9.61
N GLU A 166 -11.63 0.55 10.68
CA GLU A 166 -10.86 1.21 11.74
C GLU A 166 -9.60 1.87 11.18
N VAL A 167 -8.84 1.16 10.34
CA VAL A 167 -7.67 1.72 9.67
C VAL A 167 -8.04 2.86 8.72
N LYS A 168 -9.10 2.70 7.90
CA LYS A 168 -9.60 3.78 7.04
C LYS A 168 -9.94 5.03 7.84
N GLU A 169 -10.68 4.90 8.94
CA GLU A 169 -11.06 6.04 9.79
C GLU A 169 -9.86 6.65 10.51
N GLY A 170 -8.95 5.82 11.03
CA GLY A 170 -7.71 6.25 11.67
C GLY A 170 -6.82 7.06 10.73
N VAL A 171 -6.57 6.57 9.51
CA VAL A 171 -5.80 7.31 8.50
C VAL A 171 -6.54 8.58 8.07
N ASN A 172 -7.86 8.54 7.86
CA ASN A 172 -8.62 9.75 7.53
C ASN A 172 -8.53 10.81 8.64
N SER A 173 -8.50 10.40 9.91
CA SER A 173 -8.38 11.33 11.05
C SER A 173 -7.08 12.13 11.03
N VAL A 174 -5.95 11.52 10.62
CA VAL A 174 -4.67 12.23 10.52
C VAL A 174 -4.58 13.11 9.28
N LEU A 175 -5.34 12.77 8.23
CA LEU A 175 -5.50 13.63 7.05
C LEU A 175 -6.46 14.80 7.30
N ALA A 176 -7.28 14.73 8.35
CA ALA A 176 -8.24 15.77 8.73
C ALA A 176 -7.64 16.82 9.67
N ALA A 177 -6.66 16.45 10.50
CA ALA A 177 -5.96 17.37 11.37
C ALA A 177 -4.48 17.01 11.48
N LYS A 178 -3.61 17.99 11.23
CA LYS A 178 -2.15 17.83 11.13
C LYS A 178 -1.51 17.23 12.38
N ASP A 179 -2.04 17.55 13.56
CA ASP A 179 -1.49 17.12 14.86
C ASP A 179 -2.05 15.75 15.31
N ASN A 180 -3.03 15.20 14.58
CA ASN A 180 -3.54 13.87 14.88
C ASN A 180 -2.50 12.80 14.56
N THR A 181 -2.49 11.80 15.42
CA THR A 181 -1.62 10.64 15.31
C THR A 181 -2.48 9.39 15.38
N TYR A 182 -2.19 8.42 14.51
CA TYR A 182 -2.90 7.15 14.48
C TYR A 182 -1.91 5.99 14.66
N THR A 183 -2.24 5.08 15.57
CA THR A 183 -1.47 3.85 15.80
C THR A 183 -2.33 2.66 15.39
N PRO A 184 -1.98 1.96 14.29
CA PRO A 184 -2.76 0.82 13.83
C PRO A 184 -2.74 -0.34 14.84
N ASN A 185 -3.87 -1.04 14.97
CA ASN A 185 -3.98 -2.22 15.82
C ASN A 185 -3.27 -3.43 15.15
N SER A 186 -2.09 -3.78 15.64
CA SER A 186 -1.29 -4.89 15.10
C SER A 186 -1.98 -6.24 15.20
N THR A 187 -2.68 -6.49 16.31
CA THR A 187 -3.45 -7.73 16.51
C THR A 187 -4.57 -7.87 15.48
N LEU A 188 -5.28 -6.77 15.18
CA LEU A 188 -6.32 -6.77 14.16
C LEU A 188 -5.76 -7.09 12.77
N ILE A 189 -4.68 -6.40 12.38
CA ILE A 189 -4.06 -6.54 11.06
C ILE A 189 -3.46 -7.94 10.86
N HIS A 190 -2.77 -8.49 11.87
CA HIS A 190 -2.21 -9.84 11.79
C HIS A 190 -3.28 -10.93 11.72
N ASN A 191 -4.45 -10.69 12.32
CA ASN A 191 -5.56 -11.65 12.35
C ASN A 191 -6.57 -11.47 11.21
N TRP A 192 -6.23 -10.73 10.14
CA TRP A 192 -7.15 -10.46 9.03
C TRP A 192 -7.78 -11.71 8.42
N GLY A 193 -6.99 -12.78 8.27
CA GLY A 193 -7.44 -14.08 7.76
C GLY A 193 -7.84 -14.11 6.28
N GLY A 194 -7.87 -12.97 5.57
CA GLY A 194 -8.06 -12.93 4.11
C GLY A 194 -9.50 -12.76 3.62
N HIS A 195 -10.52 -12.78 4.47
CA HIS A 195 -11.91 -12.98 4.03
C HIS A 195 -12.82 -11.75 4.09
N LYS A 196 -12.30 -10.56 4.41
CA LYS A 196 -13.14 -9.37 4.64
C LYS A 196 -12.51 -8.10 4.10
N ILE A 197 -13.27 -7.35 3.31
CA ILE A 197 -13.02 -5.93 3.08
C ILE A 197 -13.95 -5.08 3.94
N CYS A 198 -13.52 -3.88 4.28
CA CYS A 198 -14.36 -2.94 5.01
C CYS A 198 -15.61 -2.60 4.19
N ASN A 199 -16.78 -2.84 4.79
CA ASN A 199 -18.06 -2.38 4.26
C ASN A 199 -18.34 -0.99 4.85
N SER A 200 -17.97 0.03 4.08
CA SER A 200 -18.37 1.42 4.32
C SER A 200 -18.52 2.17 3.01
#